data_AF-A0A1I6DTQ2-F1
#
_entry.id   AF-A0A1I6DTQ2-F1
#
_cell.length_a   1.000
_cell.length_b   1.000
_cell.length_c   1.000
_cell.angle_alpha   90.00
_cell.angle_beta   90.00
_cell.angle_gamma   90.00
#
_symmetry.space_group_name_H-M   'P 1'
#
loop_
_entity.id
_entity.type
_entity.pdbx_description
1 polymer ?
#
loop_
_entity_poly.entity_id
_entity_poly.type
_entity_poly.pdbx_seq_one_letter_code
_entity_poly.pdbx_strand_id
1 'polypeptide(L)' 'MEIKIYPGKIDLSHIQYNSGVFYGDNNMQDWKTNNKYNAAIGRVNGDRNLIASRLNYLHDPDIIDLLIRKTES' A
#
# COMPACT_ATOMS: atom_id res chain seq x y z
N MET A 1 31.35 23.50 1.85
CA MET A 1 31.77 22.21 2.40
C MET A 1 30.50 21.50 2.85
N GLU A 2 30.18 20.37 2.26
CA GLU A 2 28.94 19.65 2.54
C GLU A 2 29.28 18.40 3.36
N ILE A 3 28.73 18.30 4.57
CA ILE A 3 28.91 17.14 5.44
C ILE A 3 27.74 16.20 5.19
N LYS A 4 28.02 15.02 4.63
CA LYS A 4 27.02 13.97 4.39
C LYS A 4 27.21 12.84 5.40
N ILE A 5 26.19 12.61 6.22
CA ILE A 5 26.15 11.53 7.20
C ILE A 5 25.34 10.39 6.58
N TYR A 6 25.98 9.28 6.21
CA TYR A 6 25.28 8.10 5.72
C TYR A 6 24.85 7.23 6.92
N PRO A 7 23.57 6.83 7.02
CA PRO A 7 23.13 5.91 8.06
C PRO A 7 23.85 4.57 7.87
N GLY A 8 24.50 4.09 8.93
CA GLY A 8 25.25 2.83 8.89
C GLY A 8 24.38 1.60 8.59
N LYS A 9 23.07 1.66 8.87
CA LYS A 9 22.10 0.61 8.51
C LYS A 9 20.66 1.14 8.51
N ILE A 10 19.86 0.70 7.55
CA ILE A 10 18.39 0.87 7.56
C ILE A 10 17.78 -0.53 7.34
N ASP A 11 17.04 -1.04 8.33
CA ASP A 11 16.30 -2.29 8.22
C ASP A 11 14.81 -1.98 8.05
N LEU A 12 14.24 -2.36 6.91
CA LEU A 12 12.81 -2.18 6.60
C LEU A 12 12.19 -3.56 6.49
N SER A 13 11.42 -3.95 7.51
CA SER A 13 10.77 -5.26 7.57
C SER A 13 9.52 -5.34 6.71
N HIS A 14 8.80 -4.23 6.55
CA HIS A 14 7.67 -4.16 5.64
C HIS A 14 7.33 -2.73 5.22
N ILE A 15 7.04 -2.55 3.93
CA ILE A 15 6.42 -1.37 3.35
C ILE A 15 5.18 -1.85 2.59
N GLN A 16 3.99 -1.29 2.83
CA GLN A 16 2.76 -1.71 2.13
C GLN A 16 1.94 -0.50 1.72
N TYR A 17 1.41 -0.60 0.49
CA TYR A 17 0.45 0.30 -0.17
C TYR A 17 0.86 1.79 -0.17
N ASN A 18 0.89 2.39 -1.37
CA ASN A 18 0.95 3.85 -1.52
C ASN A 18 2.10 4.50 -0.71
N SER A 19 3.26 3.86 -0.75
CA SER A 19 4.34 4.12 0.19
C SER A 19 5.67 4.24 -0.56
N GLY A 20 6.57 5.06 -0.02
CA GLY A 20 7.90 5.28 -0.55
C GLY A 20 8.85 5.63 0.58
N VAL A 21 10.10 5.25 0.42
CA VAL A 21 11.16 5.52 1.39
C VAL A 21 12.23 6.33 0.67
N PHE A 22 12.46 7.54 1.16
CA PHE A 22 13.33 8.52 0.53
C PHE A 22 14.38 8.97 1.54
N TYR A 23 15.61 9.09 1.07
CA TYR A 23 16.76 9.46 1.90
C TYR A 23 17.72 10.35 1.11
N GLY A 24 18.32 11.35 1.78
CA GLY A 24 19.11 12.40 1.14
C GLY A 24 18.26 13.57 0.62
N ASP A 25 18.84 14.42 -0.23
CA ASP A 25 18.11 15.51 -0.87
C ASP A 25 17.15 14.96 -1.93
N ASN A 26 15.85 15.21 -1.75
CA ASN A 26 14.80 14.70 -2.61
C ASN A 26 13.77 15.80 -2.91
N ASN A 27 13.36 15.91 -4.18
CA ASN A 27 12.20 16.69 -4.59
C ASN A 27 11.11 15.72 -5.07
N MET A 28 10.06 15.54 -4.27
CA MET A 28 8.95 14.65 -4.59
C MET A 28 7.75 15.48 -5.04
N GLN A 29 7.47 15.49 -6.33
CA GLN A 29 6.33 16.18 -6.92
C GLN A 29 5.39 15.17 -7.57
N ASP A 30 4.11 15.55 -7.69
CA ASP A 30 3.06 14.78 -8.37
C ASP A 30 2.83 13.35 -7.85
N TRP A 31 3.14 13.12 -6.57
CA TRP A 31 2.89 11.83 -5.94
C TRP A 31 1.38 11.59 -5.81
N LYS A 32 0.88 10.62 -6.58
CA LYS A 32 -0.53 10.25 -6.58
C LYS A 32 -0.68 8.76 -6.38
N THR A 33 -1.50 8.42 -5.40
CA THR A 33 -1.77 7.04 -5.06
C THR A 33 -3.27 6.83 -4.93
N ASN A 34 -3.79 5.76 -5.53
CA ASN A 34 -5.19 5.40 -5.41
C ASN A 34 -5.25 3.90 -5.14
N ASN A 35 -6.08 3.47 -4.21
CA ASN A 35 -6.23 2.07 -3.87
C ASN A 35 -7.71 1.75 -3.70
N LYS A 36 -8.19 0.70 -4.37
CA LYS A 36 -9.46 0.04 -4.05
C LYS A 36 -9.11 -1.37 -3.59
N TYR A 37 -9.64 -1.78 -2.44
CA TYR A 37 -9.40 -3.10 -1.89
C TYR A 37 -10.72 -3.75 -1.51
N ASN A 38 -10.93 -4.93 -2.06
CA ASN A 38 -12.13 -5.75 -1.88
C ASN A 38 -11.68 -7.11 -1.39
N ALA A 39 -12.07 -7.49 -0.17
CA ALA A 39 -11.72 -8.80 0.34
C ALA A 39 -12.88 -9.45 1.06
N ALA A 40 -13.25 -10.64 0.58
CA ALA A 40 -14.34 -11.42 1.16
C ALA A 40 -14.00 -11.88 2.58
N ILE A 41 -12.78 -12.39 2.78
CA ILE A 41 -12.28 -12.88 4.07
C ILE A 41 -11.12 -12.03 4.62
N GLY A 42 -10.43 -11.28 3.76
CA GLY A 42 -9.28 -10.47 4.17
C GLY A 42 -8.03 -11.30 4.45
N ARG A 43 -7.10 -10.69 5.20
CA ARG A 43 -5.80 -11.28 5.52
C ARG A 43 -5.89 -12.12 6.79
N VAL A 44 -5.41 -13.37 6.73
CA VAL A 44 -5.32 -14.29 7.87
C VAL A 44 -3.84 -14.61 8.11
N ASN A 45 -3.28 -14.21 9.27
CA ASN A 45 -1.86 -14.43 9.60
C ASN A 45 -1.70 -15.07 10.97
N GLY A 46 -0.55 -15.72 11.20
CA GLY A 46 -0.23 -16.44 12.44
C GLY A 46 -0.35 -17.95 12.30
N ASP A 47 0.02 -18.68 13.35
CA ASP A 47 0.04 -20.14 13.35
C ASP A 47 -1.31 -20.71 13.82
N ARG A 48 -1.70 -21.87 13.25
CA ARG A 48 -2.93 -22.60 13.58
C ARG A 48 -4.25 -21.86 13.27
N ASN A 49 -4.25 -21.02 12.25
CA ASN A 49 -5.49 -20.43 11.75
C ASN A 49 -6.38 -21.51 11.09
N LEU A 50 -7.64 -21.58 11.51
CA LEU A 50 -8.65 -22.46 10.93
C LEU A 50 -9.81 -21.62 10.40
N ILE A 51 -10.09 -21.74 9.10
CA ILE A 51 -11.25 -21.14 8.45
C ILE A 51 -12.25 -22.28 8.23
N ALA A 52 -13.28 -22.35 9.07
CA ALA A 52 -14.25 -23.45 9.07
C ALA A 52 -15.41 -23.27 8.08
N SER A 53 -15.61 -22.06 7.54
CA SER A 53 -16.66 -21.77 6.56
C SER A 53 -16.23 -22.17 5.15
N ARG A 54 -17.13 -22.79 4.38
CA ARG A 54 -16.93 -23.16 2.97
C ARG A 54 -17.41 -22.10 1.98
N LEU A 55 -18.06 -21.04 2.46
CA LEU A 55 -18.58 -19.97 1.61
C LEU A 55 -18.08 -18.61 2.11
N ASN A 56 -17.34 -17.93 1.25
CA ASN A 56 -17.02 -16.52 1.37
C ASN A 56 -17.64 -15.83 0.15
N TYR A 57 -18.59 -14.93 0.36
CA TYR A 57 -19.27 -14.21 -0.70
C TYR A 57 -19.04 -12.71 -0.50
N LEU A 58 -18.47 -12.07 -1.51
CA LEU A 58 -18.30 -10.63 -1.56
C LEU A 58 -19.10 -10.11 -2.74
N HIS A 59 -20.18 -9.38 -2.44
CA HIS A 59 -20.97 -8.70 -3.44
C HIS A 59 -20.58 -7.24 -3.48
N ASP A 60 -19.99 -6.83 -4.59
CA ASP A 60 -19.61 -5.44 -4.84
C ASP A 60 -20.36 -4.96 -6.10
N PRO A 61 -21.62 -4.50 -5.94
CA PRO A 61 -22.51 -4.19 -7.06
C PRO A 61 -22.32 -2.78 -7.62
N ASP A 62 -21.08 -2.33 -7.73
CA ASP A 62 -20.76 -1.02 -8.32
C ASP A 62 -20.62 -1.15 -9.85
N ILE A 63 -21.30 -0.29 -10.63
CA ILE A 63 -21.19 -0.28 -12.10
C ILE A 63 -19.81 0.25 -12.54
N ILE A 64 -19.21 1.13 -11.75
CA ILE A 64 -17.88 1.69 -11.98
C ILE A 64 -17.08 1.69 -10.68
N ASP A 65 -15.95 0.99 -10.70
CA ASP A 65 -15.01 0.93 -9.58
C ASP A 65 -14.02 2.10 -9.60
N LEU A 66 -13.83 2.73 -8.44
CA LEU A 66 -12.83 3.76 -8.15
C LEU A 66 -12.52 4.69 -9.33
N LEU A 67 -13.30 5.77 -9.47
CA LEU A 67 -13.08 6.80 -10.48
C LEU A 67 -11.91 7.73 -10.09
N ILE A 68 -10.79 7.66 -10.83
CA ILE A 68 -9.62 8.53 -10.61
C ILE A 68 -9.60 9.64 -11.65
N ARG A 69 -9.85 10.89 -11.22
CA ARG A 69 -9.70 12.07 -12.10
C ARG A 69 -8.22 12.33 -12.40
N LYS A 70 -7.78 12.36 -13.65
CA LYS A 70 -6.48 12.98 -14.01
C LYS A 70 -6.62 14.50 -13.90
N THR A 71 -5.79 15.12 -13.07
CA THR A 71 -5.51 16.55 -13.21
C THR A 71 -4.34 16.60 -14.18
N GLU A 72 -4.54 17.14 -15.38
CA GLU A 72 -3.42 17.50 -16.25
C GLU A 72 -2.77 18.74 -15.65
N SER A 73 -1.47 18.63 -15.37
CA SER A 73 -0.60 19.72 -14.93
C SER A 73 -0.30 20.67 -16.07
#